data_AF-A0A2K9LTY2-F1
#
_entry.id   AF-A0A2K9LTY2-F1
#
_cell.length_a   1.000
_cell.length_b   1.000
_cell.length_c   1.000
_cell.angle_alpha   90.00
_cell.angle_beta   90.00
_cell.angle_gamma   90.00
#
_symmetry.space_group_name_H-M   'P 1'
#
loop_
_entity.id
_entity.type
_entity.pdbx_description
1 polymer ?
#
loop_
_entity_poly.entity_id
_entity_poly.type
_entity_poly.pdbx_seq_one_letter_code
_entity_poly.pdbx_strand_id
1 'polypeptide(L)'
;MELKEYLDYLVEWLREEVKKANQKGVVVGISGGIDSAVVAALAKKAFPNDYITVWMPCKSSKLDEKCKMELINDLDLKNVSVDLSQTFEVISKSLNDSGIEQSKLALANTKARLRMSTLYSMAQTHNYLVLGTDNADEWHIGYFTKFGDGGVDLLPIVHLLKREVREAAKILGVPYSIINRAPTASLWEDQTDESEIGFSYDLIDDYISGKPVADEVKKRVDHLHDISEHKRNGAPMPKNIR
;
A
#
# COMPACT_ATOMS: atom_id res chain seq x y z
N MET A 1 -4.84 10.73 21.99
CA MET A 1 -5.99 10.62 21.08
C MET A 1 -6.28 9.13 20.96
N GLU A 2 -7.50 8.71 21.22
CA GLU A 2 -7.87 7.31 21.02
C GLU A 2 -7.85 6.97 19.52
N LEU A 3 -7.59 5.71 19.15
CA LEU A 3 -7.49 5.33 17.73
C LEU A 3 -8.74 5.71 16.93
N LYS A 4 -9.94 5.59 17.51
CA LYS A 4 -11.19 6.00 16.85
C LYS A 4 -11.21 7.50 16.52
N GLU A 5 -10.81 8.34 17.47
CA GLU A 5 -10.71 9.80 17.26
C GLU A 5 -9.67 10.11 16.18
N TYR A 6 -8.56 9.35 16.14
CA TYR A 6 -7.55 9.51 15.10
C TYR A 6 -8.08 9.12 13.72
N LEU A 7 -8.87 8.06 13.59
CA LEU A 7 -9.52 7.69 12.33
C LEU A 7 -10.52 8.77 11.86
N ASP A 8 -11.24 9.41 12.78
CA ASP A 8 -12.10 10.56 12.45
C ASP A 8 -11.27 11.76 11.98
N TYR A 9 -10.13 12.03 12.63
CA TYR A 9 -9.16 13.01 12.16
C TYR A 9 -8.63 12.70 10.75
N LEU A 10 -8.25 11.45 10.46
CA LEU A 10 -7.74 11.05 9.14
C LEU A 10 -8.77 11.28 8.02
N VAL A 11 -10.05 11.09 8.32
CA VAL A 11 -11.14 11.37 7.38
C VAL A 11 -11.21 12.86 7.03
N GLU A 12 -11.13 13.75 8.03
CA GLU A 12 -11.14 15.19 7.78
C GLU A 12 -9.83 15.64 7.10
N TRP A 13 -8.69 15.10 7.52
CA TRP A 13 -7.40 15.36 6.89
C TRP A 13 -7.42 15.02 5.39
N LEU A 14 -7.96 13.86 5.00
CA LEU A 14 -8.12 13.49 3.60
C LEU A 14 -8.95 14.51 2.81
N ARG A 15 -10.06 14.99 3.37
CA ARG A 15 -10.91 16.02 2.75
C ARG A 15 -10.16 17.33 2.57
N GLU A 16 -9.38 17.74 3.57
CA GLU A 16 -8.57 18.95 3.51
C GLU A 16 -7.48 18.86 2.45
N GLU A 17 -6.77 17.73 2.35
CA GLU A 17 -5.71 17.55 1.35
C GLU A 17 -6.24 17.54 -0.08
N VAL A 18 -7.35 16.84 -0.33
CA VAL A 18 -8.01 16.86 -1.65
C VAL A 18 -8.46 18.28 -2.02
N LYS A 19 -9.00 19.04 -1.06
CA LYS A 19 -9.39 20.45 -1.26
C LYS A 19 -8.18 21.34 -1.54
N LYS A 20 -7.07 21.19 -0.81
CA LYS A 20 -5.82 21.94 -1.02
C LYS A 20 -5.25 21.69 -2.42
N ALA A 21 -5.33 20.46 -2.90
CA ALA A 21 -4.89 20.07 -4.24
C ALA A 21 -5.86 20.47 -5.37
N ASN A 22 -7.00 21.11 -5.03
CA ASN A 22 -8.08 21.44 -5.97
C ASN A 22 -8.56 20.21 -6.78
N GLN A 23 -8.61 19.05 -6.12
CA GLN A 23 -9.12 17.80 -6.67
C GLN A 23 -10.53 17.51 -6.15
N LYS A 24 -11.19 16.51 -6.76
CA LYS A 24 -12.58 16.16 -6.47
C LYS A 24 -12.75 14.97 -5.54
N GLY A 25 -11.74 14.11 -5.43
CA GLY A 25 -11.89 12.82 -4.78
C GLY A 25 -10.61 12.01 -4.76
N VAL A 26 -10.75 10.70 -4.54
CA VAL A 26 -9.61 9.79 -4.34
C VAL A 26 -9.76 8.45 -5.06
N VAL A 27 -8.63 7.84 -5.41
CA VAL A 27 -8.57 6.47 -5.92
C VAL A 27 -7.61 5.63 -5.06
N VAL A 28 -7.96 4.37 -4.82
CA VAL A 28 -7.13 3.43 -4.05
C VAL A 28 -7.14 2.04 -4.68
N GLY A 29 -5.98 1.40 -4.74
CA GLY A 29 -5.87 0.00 -5.12
C GLY A 29 -6.24 -0.91 -3.95
N ILE A 30 -7.10 -1.89 -4.16
CA ILE A 30 -7.39 -2.93 -3.16
C ILE A 30 -6.64 -4.22 -3.53
N SER A 31 -6.01 -4.86 -2.55
CA SER A 31 -5.18 -6.07 -2.77
C SER A 31 -5.75 -7.34 -2.14
N GLY A 32 -6.78 -7.21 -1.29
CA GLY A 32 -7.23 -8.29 -0.40
C GLY A 32 -6.41 -8.37 0.90
N GLY A 33 -5.44 -7.47 1.08
CA GLY A 33 -4.71 -7.24 2.33
C GLY A 33 -5.32 -6.13 3.19
N ILE A 34 -4.91 -6.09 4.46
CA ILE A 34 -5.53 -5.26 5.50
C ILE A 34 -5.30 -3.75 5.30
N ASP A 35 -4.12 -3.34 4.84
CA ASP A 35 -3.77 -1.93 4.71
C ASP A 35 -4.66 -1.23 3.69
N SER A 36 -4.77 -1.84 2.50
CA SER A 36 -5.68 -1.35 1.45
C SER A 36 -7.16 -1.39 1.86
N ALA A 37 -7.57 -2.33 2.71
CA ALA A 37 -8.93 -2.41 3.22
C ALA A 37 -9.26 -1.25 4.17
N VAL A 38 -8.34 -0.90 5.08
CA VAL A 38 -8.46 0.25 5.97
C VAL A 38 -8.50 1.55 5.17
N VAL A 39 -7.60 1.73 4.20
CA VAL A 39 -7.58 2.94 3.36
C VAL A 39 -8.84 3.05 2.49
N ALA A 40 -9.36 1.94 1.94
CA ALA A 40 -10.61 1.94 1.20
C ALA A 40 -11.82 2.34 2.06
N ALA A 41 -11.88 1.88 3.31
CA ALA A 41 -12.94 2.27 4.25
C ALA A 41 -12.85 3.76 4.62
N LEU A 42 -11.63 4.28 4.87
CA LEU A 42 -11.39 5.71 5.11
C LEU A 42 -11.78 6.55 3.89
N ALA A 43 -11.43 6.11 2.68
CA ALA A 43 -11.79 6.77 1.43
C ALA A 43 -13.32 6.87 1.25
N LYS A 44 -14.06 5.78 1.47
CA LYS A 44 -15.54 5.78 1.43
C LYS A 44 -16.13 6.78 2.45
N LYS A 45 -15.60 6.80 3.67
CA LYS A 45 -16.09 7.68 4.74
C LYS A 45 -15.79 9.16 4.46
N ALA A 46 -14.63 9.46 3.88
CA ALA A 46 -14.24 10.81 3.48
C ALA A 46 -15.03 11.32 2.26
N PHE A 47 -15.20 10.48 1.24
CA PHE A 47 -15.76 10.85 -0.06
C PHE A 47 -16.81 9.83 -0.52
N PRO A 48 -18.00 9.73 0.09
CA PRO A 48 -18.97 8.68 -0.23
C PRO A 48 -19.41 8.65 -1.70
N ASN A 49 -19.34 9.80 -2.38
CA ASN A 49 -19.66 9.90 -3.80
C ASN A 49 -18.41 9.91 -4.70
N ASP A 50 -17.28 10.43 -4.21
CA ASP A 50 -16.12 10.80 -5.00
C ASP A 50 -14.89 9.95 -4.66
N TYR A 51 -15.08 8.64 -4.62
CA TYR A 51 -14.01 7.67 -4.46
C TYR A 51 -14.17 6.48 -5.42
N ILE A 52 -13.06 5.86 -5.78
CA ILE A 52 -13.02 4.62 -6.56
C ILE A 52 -12.01 3.67 -5.92
N THR A 53 -12.42 2.41 -5.70
CA THR A 53 -11.47 1.33 -5.41
C THR A 53 -11.16 0.55 -6.69
N VAL A 54 -9.93 0.10 -6.85
CA VAL A 54 -9.48 -0.59 -8.06
C VAL A 54 -8.85 -1.93 -7.70
N TRP A 55 -9.43 -3.02 -8.23
CA TRP A 55 -8.81 -4.35 -8.20
C TRP A 55 -7.93 -4.52 -9.43
N MET A 56 -6.65 -4.85 -9.23
CA MET A 56 -5.67 -4.94 -10.32
C MET A 56 -4.93 -6.29 -10.29
N PRO A 57 -5.60 -7.38 -10.68
CA PRO A 57 -4.98 -8.70 -10.66
C PRO A 57 -3.87 -8.80 -11.70
N CYS A 58 -2.83 -9.55 -11.36
CA CYS A 58 -1.72 -9.86 -12.26
C CYS A 58 -1.16 -11.24 -11.90
N LYS A 59 -1.98 -12.27 -12.16
CA LYS A 59 -1.82 -13.64 -11.63
C LYS A 59 -1.97 -13.70 -10.10
N SER A 60 -2.99 -13.03 -9.57
CA SER A 60 -3.30 -12.98 -8.13
C SER A 60 -3.83 -14.32 -7.59
N SER A 61 -3.73 -14.53 -6.28
CA SER A 61 -4.22 -15.75 -5.64
C SER A 61 -5.75 -15.77 -5.52
N LYS A 62 -6.34 -16.97 -5.45
CA LYS A 62 -7.78 -17.14 -5.18
C LYS A 62 -8.18 -16.56 -3.82
N LEU A 63 -7.27 -16.55 -2.85
CA LEU A 63 -7.49 -15.99 -1.53
C LEU A 63 -7.65 -14.46 -1.61
N ASP A 64 -6.80 -13.79 -2.39
CA ASP A 64 -6.87 -12.34 -2.58
C ASP A 64 -8.19 -11.92 -3.22
N GLU A 65 -8.62 -12.68 -4.24
CA GLU A 65 -9.90 -12.44 -4.91
C GLU A 65 -11.09 -12.63 -3.95
N LYS A 66 -11.08 -13.71 -3.16
CA LYS A 66 -12.11 -13.94 -2.12
C LYS A 66 -12.17 -12.79 -1.12
N CYS A 67 -11.03 -12.41 -0.54
CA CYS A 67 -10.95 -11.33 0.44
C CYS A 67 -11.43 -10.00 -0.14
N LYS A 68 -11.01 -9.68 -1.36
CA LYS A 68 -11.47 -8.50 -2.09
C LYS A 68 -12.98 -8.50 -2.29
N MET A 69 -13.59 -9.64 -2.66
CA MET A 69 -15.04 -9.72 -2.84
C MET A 69 -15.80 -9.52 -1.52
N GLU A 70 -15.33 -10.13 -0.44
CA GLU A 70 -15.90 -9.92 0.90
C GLU A 70 -15.81 -8.45 1.32
N LEU A 71 -14.65 -7.80 1.10
CA LEU A 71 -14.48 -6.38 1.40
C LEU A 71 -15.46 -5.49 0.63
N ILE A 72 -15.60 -5.72 -0.68
CA ILE A 72 -16.50 -4.93 -1.52
C ILE A 72 -17.95 -5.09 -1.08
N ASN A 73 -18.37 -6.31 -0.77
CA ASN A 73 -19.75 -6.60 -0.40
C ASN A 73 -20.09 -6.07 1.00
N ASP A 74 -19.25 -6.34 1.99
CA ASP A 74 -19.53 -6.00 3.39
C ASP A 74 -19.47 -4.48 3.64
N LEU A 75 -18.58 -3.79 2.92
CA LEU A 75 -18.46 -2.32 3.01
C LEU A 75 -19.17 -1.57 1.88
N ASP A 76 -19.86 -2.25 0.96
CA ASP A 76 -20.55 -1.67 -0.21
C ASP A 76 -19.66 -0.68 -0.98
N LEU A 77 -18.50 -1.16 -1.45
CA LEU A 77 -17.49 -0.31 -2.09
C LEU A 77 -17.73 -0.13 -3.59
N LYS A 78 -17.61 1.11 -4.08
CA LYS A 78 -17.45 1.37 -5.53
C LYS A 78 -16.14 0.74 -6.01
N ASN A 79 -16.23 -0.26 -6.89
CA ASN A 79 -15.07 -1.00 -7.38
C ASN A 79 -15.03 -1.13 -8.91
N VAL A 80 -13.83 -1.01 -9.46
CA VAL A 80 -13.50 -1.36 -10.85
C VAL A 80 -12.41 -2.42 -10.86
N SER A 81 -12.44 -3.32 -11.84
CA SER A 81 -11.41 -4.34 -12.03
C SER A 81 -10.64 -4.10 -13.32
N VAL A 82 -9.32 -4.14 -13.26
CA VAL A 82 -8.41 -4.03 -14.42
C VAL A 82 -7.38 -5.15 -14.37
N ASP A 83 -7.55 -6.17 -15.20
CA ASP A 83 -6.57 -7.25 -15.31
C ASP A 83 -5.31 -6.77 -16.02
N LEU A 84 -4.17 -6.83 -15.32
CA LEU A 84 -2.87 -6.39 -15.82
C LEU A 84 -2.00 -7.54 -16.32
N SER A 85 -2.51 -8.77 -16.33
CA SER A 85 -1.73 -9.97 -16.70
C SER A 85 -1.16 -9.87 -18.11
N GLN A 86 -1.98 -9.48 -19.09
CA GLN A 86 -1.52 -9.31 -20.47
C GLN A 86 -0.52 -8.16 -20.61
N THR A 87 -0.78 -7.01 -19.98
CA THR A 87 0.12 -5.86 -19.98
C THR A 87 1.48 -6.23 -19.39
N PHE A 88 1.49 -6.99 -18.29
CA PHE A 88 2.69 -7.51 -17.66
C PHE A 88 3.46 -8.49 -18.55
N GLU A 89 2.76 -9.38 -19.26
CA GLU A 89 3.40 -10.32 -20.18
C GLU A 89 4.05 -9.61 -21.37
N VAL A 90 3.38 -8.59 -21.93
CA VAL A 90 3.93 -7.80 -23.04
C VAL A 90 5.21 -7.08 -22.61
N ILE A 91 5.20 -6.35 -21.49
CA ILE A 91 6.39 -5.63 -21.04
C ILE A 91 7.54 -6.58 -20.69
N SER A 92 7.22 -7.73 -20.08
CA SER A 92 8.24 -8.73 -19.72
C SER A 92 8.86 -9.35 -20.97
N LYS A 93 8.05 -9.66 -21.97
CA LYS A 93 8.54 -10.16 -23.26
C LYS A 93 9.43 -9.12 -23.94
N SER A 94 9.01 -7.85 -24.02
CA SER A 94 9.82 -6.80 -24.66
C SER A 94 11.19 -6.61 -23.99
N LEU A 95 11.26 -6.75 -22.65
CA LEU A 95 12.53 -6.67 -21.93
C LEU A 95 13.42 -7.90 -22.20
N ASN A 96 12.85 -9.10 -22.21
CA ASN A 96 13.59 -10.31 -22.57
C ASN A 96 14.09 -10.27 -24.03
N ASP A 97 13.26 -9.81 -24.96
CA ASP A 97 13.61 -9.65 -26.38
C ASP A 97 14.73 -8.62 -26.60
N SER A 98 14.94 -7.70 -25.64
CA SER A 98 16.08 -6.77 -25.64
C SER A 98 17.42 -7.42 -25.23
N GLY A 99 17.41 -8.70 -24.86
CA GLY A 99 18.57 -9.44 -24.34
C GLY A 99 18.80 -9.26 -22.84
N ILE A 100 17.88 -8.60 -22.12
CA ILE A 100 17.95 -8.41 -20.67
C ILE A 100 17.01 -9.41 -20.00
N GLU A 101 17.59 -10.43 -19.35
CA GLU A 101 16.81 -11.35 -18.51
C GLU A 101 16.41 -10.66 -17.20
N GLN A 102 15.11 -10.64 -16.90
CA GLN A 102 14.58 -10.00 -15.71
C GLN A 102 14.71 -10.88 -14.47
N SER A 103 15.22 -10.32 -13.38
CA SER A 103 15.19 -10.99 -12.07
C SER A 103 13.78 -11.11 -11.50
N LYS A 104 13.56 -12.05 -10.58
CA LYS A 104 12.27 -12.22 -9.86
C LYS A 104 11.80 -10.92 -9.21
N LEU A 105 12.72 -10.19 -8.57
CA LEU A 105 12.42 -8.90 -7.93
C LEU A 105 12.05 -7.81 -8.95
N ALA A 106 12.71 -7.79 -10.12
CA ALA A 106 12.38 -6.85 -11.18
C ALA A 106 10.97 -7.11 -11.74
N LEU A 107 10.60 -8.39 -11.93
CA LEU A 107 9.25 -8.79 -12.34
C LEU A 107 8.20 -8.38 -11.31
N ALA A 108 8.44 -8.66 -10.02
CA ALA A 108 7.58 -8.25 -8.91
C ALA A 108 7.35 -6.73 -8.88
N ASN A 109 8.43 -5.95 -8.91
CA ASN A 109 8.36 -4.49 -8.92
C ASN A 109 7.70 -3.93 -10.19
N THR A 110 7.81 -4.63 -11.32
CA THR A 110 7.12 -4.24 -12.57
C THR A 110 5.61 -4.31 -12.39
N LYS A 111 5.09 -5.36 -11.73
CA LYS A 111 3.66 -5.46 -11.41
C LYS A 111 3.19 -4.29 -10.54
N ALA A 112 3.94 -3.94 -9.48
CA ALA A 112 3.61 -2.80 -8.63
C ALA A 112 3.57 -1.47 -9.41
N ARG A 113 4.49 -1.26 -10.33
CA ARG A 113 4.53 -0.06 -11.19
C ARG A 113 3.41 0.00 -12.23
N LEU A 114 2.98 -1.14 -12.76
CA LEU A 114 1.79 -1.21 -13.63
C LEU A 114 0.52 -0.84 -12.86
N ARG A 115 0.40 -1.28 -11.60
CA ARG A 115 -0.71 -0.88 -10.72
C ARG A 115 -0.70 0.62 -10.46
N MET A 116 0.45 1.17 -10.09
CA MET A 116 0.63 2.63 -9.93
C MET A 116 0.18 3.38 -11.18
N SER A 117 0.68 2.98 -12.35
CA SER A 117 0.34 3.63 -13.63
C SER A 117 -1.17 3.58 -13.91
N THR A 118 -1.82 2.46 -13.57
CA THR A 118 -3.27 2.28 -13.70
C THR A 118 -4.03 3.23 -12.78
N LEU A 119 -3.62 3.33 -11.50
CA LEU A 119 -4.24 4.22 -10.52
C LEU A 119 -4.15 5.69 -10.95
N TYR A 120 -2.97 6.16 -11.37
CA TYR A 120 -2.81 7.55 -11.82
C TYR A 120 -3.61 7.86 -13.09
N SER A 121 -3.71 6.91 -14.03
CA SER A 121 -4.54 7.08 -15.22
C SER A 121 -6.01 7.32 -14.85
N MET A 122 -6.55 6.54 -13.90
CA MET A 122 -7.90 6.76 -13.38
C MET A 122 -8.00 8.06 -12.57
N ALA A 123 -7.03 8.34 -11.71
CA ALA A 123 -7.02 9.53 -10.88
C ALA A 123 -7.11 10.81 -11.73
N GLN A 124 -6.25 10.90 -12.75
CA GLN A 124 -6.21 12.05 -13.65
C GLN A 124 -7.50 12.18 -14.48
N THR A 125 -8.11 11.06 -14.89
CA THR A 125 -9.40 11.07 -15.61
C THR A 125 -10.51 11.67 -14.75
N HIS A 126 -10.50 11.43 -13.45
CA HIS A 126 -11.54 11.88 -12.52
C HIS A 126 -11.19 13.20 -11.78
N ASN A 127 -9.97 13.73 -11.93
CA ASN A 127 -9.40 14.78 -11.07
C ASN A 127 -9.37 14.35 -9.60
N TYR A 128 -8.86 13.15 -9.34
CA TYR A 128 -8.70 12.55 -8.01
C TYR A 128 -7.22 12.47 -7.62
N LEU A 129 -6.96 12.26 -6.33
CA LEU A 129 -5.63 11.90 -5.80
C LEU A 129 -5.50 10.39 -5.59
N VAL A 130 -4.30 9.85 -5.75
CA VAL A 130 -3.98 8.45 -5.47
C VAL A 130 -3.62 8.27 -4.00
N LEU A 131 -4.33 7.38 -3.30
CA LEU A 131 -4.02 7.01 -1.92
C LEU A 131 -3.06 5.82 -1.89
N GLY A 132 -2.00 5.95 -1.09
CA GLY A 132 -1.14 4.83 -0.70
C GLY A 132 -1.56 4.17 0.58
N THR A 133 -0.97 3.01 0.82
CA THR A 133 -1.34 2.11 1.90
C THR A 133 -0.19 1.81 2.83
N ASP A 134 0.97 2.46 2.64
CA ASP A 134 2.13 2.29 3.51
C ASP A 134 1.76 2.67 4.95
N ASN A 135 1.99 1.75 5.87
CA ASN A 135 1.90 1.96 7.32
C ASN A 135 3.27 2.31 7.92
N ALA A 136 3.32 2.55 9.24
CA ALA A 136 4.55 2.97 9.91
C ALA A 136 5.68 1.94 9.75
N ASP A 137 5.38 0.65 9.87
CA ASP A 137 6.33 -0.44 9.74
C ASP A 137 6.93 -0.52 8.33
N GLU A 138 6.06 -0.59 7.31
CA GLU A 138 6.45 -0.66 5.89
C GLU A 138 7.25 0.56 5.48
N TRP A 139 6.81 1.74 5.89
CA TRP A 139 7.52 2.98 5.62
C TRP A 139 8.90 2.98 6.27
N HIS A 140 8.97 2.62 7.56
CA HIS A 140 10.21 2.64 8.33
C HIS A 140 11.29 1.74 7.75
N ILE A 141 10.95 0.51 7.37
CA ILE A 141 11.92 -0.44 6.79
C ILE A 141 12.02 -0.34 5.25
N GLY A 142 11.19 0.51 4.64
CA GLY A 142 11.13 0.70 3.19
C GLY A 142 10.61 -0.52 2.42
N TYR A 143 9.65 -1.26 3.00
CA TYR A 143 9.03 -2.45 2.40
C TYR A 143 7.92 -2.09 1.42
N PHE A 144 8.30 -1.34 0.38
CA PHE A 144 7.43 -0.96 -0.72
C PHE A 144 8.24 -0.80 -2.01
N THR A 145 7.58 -0.86 -3.16
CA THR A 145 8.24 -0.60 -4.45
C THR A 145 8.36 0.90 -4.69
N LYS A 146 9.58 1.41 -4.84
CA LYS A 146 9.80 2.82 -5.22
C LYS A 146 9.15 3.09 -6.59
N PHE A 147 8.26 4.09 -6.62
CA PHE A 147 7.41 4.45 -7.76
C PHE A 147 6.44 3.33 -8.21
N GLY A 148 6.17 2.37 -7.33
CA GLY A 148 5.07 1.40 -7.46
C GLY A 148 3.98 1.76 -6.46
N ASP A 149 3.73 0.87 -5.51
CA ASP A 149 2.84 1.08 -4.37
C ASP A 149 3.20 2.32 -3.52
N GLY A 150 4.49 2.64 -3.36
CA GLY A 150 4.91 3.90 -2.71
C GLY A 150 4.89 5.14 -3.62
N GLY A 151 4.43 5.02 -4.86
CA GLY A 151 4.25 6.15 -5.78
C GLY A 151 2.82 6.65 -5.71
N VAL A 152 2.53 7.59 -4.81
CA VAL A 152 1.17 8.04 -4.47
C VAL A 152 1.15 9.52 -4.11
N ASP A 153 -0.05 10.10 -3.99
CA ASP A 153 -0.23 11.50 -3.61
C ASP A 153 -0.38 11.67 -2.09
N LEU A 154 -1.11 10.76 -1.42
CA LEU A 154 -1.40 10.84 0.02
C LEU A 154 -1.20 9.49 0.72
N LEU A 155 -0.69 9.54 1.95
CA LEU A 155 -0.41 8.36 2.78
C LEU A 155 -1.18 8.43 4.12
N PRO A 156 -2.49 8.13 4.14
CA PRO A 156 -3.34 8.36 5.32
C PRO A 156 -2.96 7.54 6.55
N ILE A 157 -2.33 6.36 6.39
CA ILE A 157 -2.05 5.44 7.50
C ILE A 157 -0.56 5.28 7.82
N VAL A 158 0.31 6.12 7.26
CA VAL A 158 1.79 6.01 7.39
C VAL A 158 2.31 6.15 8.83
N HIS A 159 1.47 6.63 9.74
CA HIS A 159 1.81 6.74 11.17
C HIS A 159 1.17 5.67 12.04
N LEU A 160 0.36 4.77 11.47
CA LEU A 160 -0.19 3.64 12.20
C LEU A 160 0.78 2.47 12.19
N LEU A 161 1.06 1.93 13.36
CA LEU A 161 1.72 0.64 13.53
C LEU A 161 0.86 -0.50 12.96
N LYS A 162 1.44 -1.63 12.59
CA LYS A 162 0.68 -2.75 12.01
C LYS A 162 -0.40 -3.26 12.97
N ARG A 163 -0.14 -3.27 14.28
CA ARG A 163 -1.18 -3.57 15.29
C ARG A 163 -2.33 -2.56 15.30
N GLU A 164 -2.04 -1.27 15.11
CA GLU A 164 -3.05 -0.22 15.05
C GLU A 164 -3.84 -0.30 13.75
N VAL A 165 -3.22 -0.69 12.63
CA VAL A 165 -3.93 -1.01 11.37
C VAL A 165 -4.92 -2.17 11.60
N ARG A 166 -4.51 -3.22 12.32
CA ARG A 166 -5.42 -4.34 12.69
C ARG A 166 -6.58 -3.89 13.57
N GLU A 167 -6.36 -2.97 14.49
CA GLU A 167 -7.41 -2.40 15.33
C GLU A 167 -8.33 -1.46 14.53
N ALA A 168 -7.76 -0.62 13.67
CA ALA A 168 -8.51 0.25 12.78
C ALA A 168 -9.41 -0.54 11.84
N ALA A 169 -8.93 -1.65 11.29
CA ALA A 169 -9.70 -2.55 10.47
C ALA A 169 -10.96 -3.07 11.19
N LYS A 170 -10.84 -3.44 12.48
CA LYS A 170 -11.99 -3.85 13.31
C LYS A 170 -12.99 -2.71 13.49
N ILE A 171 -12.50 -1.50 13.81
CA ILE A 171 -13.35 -0.30 14.01
C ILE A 171 -14.10 0.07 12.72
N LEU A 172 -13.46 -0.10 11.56
CA LEU A 172 -14.00 0.25 10.25
C LEU A 172 -14.86 -0.85 9.62
N GLY A 173 -15.05 -1.98 10.30
CA GLY A 173 -15.90 -3.09 9.82
C GLY A 173 -15.27 -3.92 8.70
N VAL A 174 -13.94 -3.94 8.58
CA VAL A 174 -13.24 -4.79 7.62
C VAL A 174 -13.53 -6.27 7.93
N PRO A 175 -13.76 -7.13 6.91
CA PRO A 175 -14.06 -8.54 7.12
C PRO A 175 -13.00 -9.29 7.93
N TYR A 176 -13.46 -10.22 8.77
CA TYR A 176 -12.59 -11.03 9.65
C TYR A 176 -11.53 -11.83 8.87
N SER A 177 -11.86 -12.28 7.66
CA SER A 177 -10.97 -12.99 6.74
C SER A 177 -9.73 -12.17 6.35
N ILE A 178 -9.88 -10.85 6.22
CA ILE A 178 -8.79 -9.91 5.93
C ILE A 178 -7.99 -9.58 7.19
N ILE A 179 -8.66 -9.45 8.34
CA ILE A 179 -7.99 -9.07 9.60
C ILE A 179 -7.03 -10.17 10.08
N ASN A 180 -7.37 -11.45 9.89
CA ASN A 180 -6.63 -12.58 10.48
C ASN A 180 -5.74 -13.33 9.49
N ARG A 181 -5.70 -12.94 8.22
CA ARG A 181 -4.75 -13.53 7.28
C ARG A 181 -3.34 -12.99 7.52
N ALA A 182 -2.34 -13.77 7.16
CA ALA A 182 -0.95 -13.32 7.17
C ALA A 182 -0.75 -12.17 6.15
N PRO A 183 0.00 -11.10 6.51
CA PRO A 183 0.44 -10.08 5.57
C PRO A 183 1.29 -10.67 4.44
N THR A 184 1.03 -10.21 3.23
CA THR A 184 1.71 -10.64 2.01
C THR A 184 1.63 -9.56 0.95
N ALA A 185 2.74 -9.33 0.25
CA ALA A 185 2.81 -8.52 -0.96
C ALA A 185 2.29 -9.27 -2.20
N SER A 186 1.91 -10.55 -2.08
CA SER A 186 1.41 -11.43 -3.15
C SER A 186 2.30 -11.40 -4.40
N LEU A 187 3.62 -11.35 -4.22
CA LEU A 187 4.58 -11.24 -5.32
C LEU A 187 4.82 -12.59 -6.02
N TRP A 188 4.81 -13.68 -5.24
CA TRP A 188 4.89 -15.08 -5.68
C TRP A 188 4.17 -16.02 -4.69
N GLU A 189 4.03 -17.28 -5.07
CA GLU A 189 3.33 -18.31 -4.27
C GLU A 189 4.00 -18.51 -2.90
N ASP A 190 3.18 -18.61 -1.84
CA ASP A 190 3.58 -18.78 -0.44
C ASP A 190 4.46 -17.68 0.19
N GLN A 191 4.57 -16.51 -0.44
CA GLN A 191 5.31 -15.37 0.10
C GLN A 191 4.59 -14.73 1.30
N THR A 192 5.31 -14.53 2.40
CA THR A 192 4.88 -13.66 3.51
C THR A 192 5.91 -12.57 3.78
N ASP A 193 5.44 -11.40 4.19
CA ASP A 193 6.32 -10.25 4.40
C ASP A 193 7.31 -10.54 5.54
N GLU A 194 6.84 -11.16 6.62
CA GLU A 194 7.66 -11.53 7.79
C GLU A 194 8.79 -12.51 7.42
N SER A 195 8.57 -13.39 6.43
CA SER A 195 9.61 -14.30 5.95
C SER A 195 10.72 -13.59 5.17
N GLU A 196 10.39 -12.53 4.42
CA GLU A 196 11.37 -11.72 3.69
C GLU A 196 12.12 -10.74 4.60
N ILE A 197 11.39 -10.14 5.54
CA ILE A 197 11.94 -9.20 6.52
C ILE A 197 12.88 -9.94 7.48
N GLY A 198 12.49 -11.16 7.88
CA GLY A 198 13.18 -12.03 8.83
C GLY A 198 12.61 -11.96 10.26
N PHE A 199 11.58 -11.15 10.49
CA PHE A 199 10.96 -10.91 11.79
C PHE A 199 9.47 -10.59 11.63
N SER A 200 8.71 -10.73 12.71
CA SER A 200 7.29 -10.39 12.71
C SER A 200 7.04 -8.89 12.77
N TYR A 201 5.88 -8.46 12.27
CA TYR A 201 5.43 -7.08 12.42
C TYR A 201 5.30 -6.67 13.89
N ASP A 202 4.96 -7.60 14.79
CA ASP A 202 4.88 -7.28 16.22
C ASP A 202 6.23 -6.82 16.80
N LEU A 203 7.34 -7.37 16.29
CA LEU A 203 8.69 -6.96 16.68
C LEU A 203 9.09 -5.61 16.10
N ILE A 204 8.65 -5.30 14.87
CA ILE A 204 8.87 -3.99 14.25
C ILE A 204 8.04 -2.92 14.99
N ASP A 205 6.77 -3.20 15.27
CA ASP A 205 5.90 -2.36 16.09
C ASP A 205 6.55 -2.04 17.45
N ASP A 206 7.05 -3.07 18.14
CA ASP A 206 7.69 -2.91 19.45
C ASP A 206 8.96 -2.06 19.35
N TYR A 207 9.77 -2.27 18.29
CA TYR A 207 10.94 -1.45 18.01
C TYR A 207 10.58 0.03 17.78
N ILE A 208 9.62 0.31 16.87
CA ILE A 208 9.18 1.68 16.54
C ILE A 208 8.56 2.36 17.77
N SER A 209 7.86 1.60 18.62
CA SER A 209 7.27 2.09 19.88
C SER A 209 8.29 2.34 21.00
N GLY A 210 9.58 2.04 20.78
CA GLY A 210 10.63 2.18 21.79
C GLY A 210 10.61 1.12 22.90
N LYS A 211 9.90 0.00 22.69
CA LYS A 211 9.94 -1.14 23.62
C LYS A 211 11.25 -1.93 23.42
N PRO A 212 11.72 -2.63 24.46
CA PRO A 212 12.90 -3.48 24.34
C PRO A 212 12.67 -4.61 23.31
N VAL A 213 13.60 -4.75 22.38
CA VAL A 213 13.68 -5.88 21.43
C VAL A 213 15.08 -6.49 21.48
N ALA A 214 15.24 -7.72 20.97
CA ALA A 214 16.55 -8.35 20.88
C ALA A 214 17.51 -7.56 19.96
N ASP A 215 18.80 -7.58 20.28
CA ASP A 215 19.83 -6.84 19.52
C ASP A 215 19.86 -7.19 18.02
N GLU A 216 19.53 -8.44 17.66
CA GLU A 216 19.47 -8.89 16.27
C GLU A 216 18.32 -8.23 15.50
N VAL A 217 17.16 -8.04 16.14
CA VAL A 217 15.98 -7.38 15.57
C VAL A 217 16.34 -5.93 15.30
N LYS A 218 16.88 -5.23 16.31
CA LYS A 218 17.31 -3.85 16.19
C LYS A 218 18.29 -3.65 15.04
N LYS A 219 19.36 -4.46 14.98
CA LYS A 219 20.37 -4.37 13.90
C LYS A 219 19.76 -4.58 12.52
N ARG A 220 18.80 -5.51 12.38
CA ARG A 220 18.13 -5.74 11.10
C ARG A 220 17.25 -4.57 10.71
N VAL A 221 16.43 -4.06 11.64
CA VAL A 221 15.52 -2.93 11.37
C VAL A 221 16.33 -1.68 11.03
N ASP A 222 17.37 -1.36 11.80
CA ASP A 222 18.30 -0.25 11.51
C ASP A 222 18.92 -0.39 10.12
N HIS A 223 19.40 -1.58 9.78
CA HIS A 223 19.98 -1.84 8.46
C HIS A 223 18.97 -1.64 7.32
N LEU A 224 17.76 -2.19 7.45
CA LEU A 224 16.70 -2.04 6.44
C LEU A 224 16.27 -0.58 6.30
N HIS A 225 16.17 0.15 7.42
CA HIS A 225 15.90 1.58 7.44
C HIS A 225 16.97 2.33 6.64
N ASP A 226 18.25 2.17 7.00
CA ASP A 226 19.36 2.90 6.38
C ASP A 226 19.47 2.67 4.87
N ILE A 227 19.39 1.41 4.41
CA ILE A 227 19.54 1.10 2.98
C ILE A 227 18.34 1.55 2.15
N SER A 228 17.19 1.78 2.78
CA SER A 228 15.95 2.17 2.12
C SER A 228 15.64 3.67 2.20
N GLU A 229 16.54 4.47 2.79
CA GLU A 229 16.36 5.91 2.97
C GLU A 229 16.06 6.65 1.66
N HIS A 230 16.66 6.18 0.56
CA HIS A 230 16.40 6.72 -0.78
C HIS A 230 14.95 6.52 -1.27
N LYS A 231 14.14 5.67 -0.63
CA LYS A 231 12.73 5.44 -0.97
C LYS A 231 11.79 6.45 -0.30
N ARG A 232 12.17 6.95 0.89
CA ARG A 232 11.39 7.90 1.70
C ARG A 232 11.70 9.37 1.40
N ASN A 233 12.78 9.63 0.67
CA ASN A 233 13.19 10.97 0.28
C ASN A 233 12.93 11.25 -1.21
N GLY A 234 12.67 12.52 -1.51
CA GLY A 234 12.63 13.02 -2.89
C GLY A 234 13.94 12.74 -3.63
N ALA A 235 13.91 12.82 -4.96
CA ALA A 235 15.12 12.64 -5.77
C ALA A 235 16.20 13.64 -5.32
N PRO A 236 17.43 13.20 -5.01
CA PRO A 236 18.48 14.10 -4.56
C PRO A 236 18.80 15.12 -5.66
N MET A 237 18.77 16.40 -5.30
CA MET A 237 19.07 17.51 -6.21
C MET A 237 20.38 18.19 -5.81
N PRO A 238 21.25 18.56 -6.77
CA PRO A 238 22.39 19.42 -6.47
C PRO A 238 21.90 20.78 -5.98
N LYS A 239 22.75 21.51 -5.23
CA LYS A 239 22.42 22.86 -4.77
C LYS A 239 22.09 23.77 -5.95
N ASN A 240 21.07 24.61 -5.78
CA ASN A 240 20.82 25.67 -6.74
C ASN A 240 21.91 26.76 -6.59
N ILE A 241 22.57 27.11 -7.70
CA ILE A 241 23.62 28.14 -7.75
C ILE A 241 23.01 29.51 -8.15
N ARG A 242 21.71 29.56 -8.48
CA ARG A 242 20.98 30.78 -8.86
C ARG A 242 20.01 31.22 -7.79
#